data_AF-A0A2R6D6V8-F1
#
_entry.id   AF-A0A2R6D6V8-F1
#
_cell.length_a   1.000
_cell.length_b   1.000
_cell.length_c   1.000
_cell.angle_alpha   90.00
_cell.angle_beta   90.00
_cell.angle_gamma   90.00
#
_symmetry.space_group_name_H-M   'P 1'
#
loop_
_entity.id
_entity.type
_entity.pdbx_description
1 polymer ?
#
loop_
_entity_poly.entity_id
_entity_poly.type
_entity_poly.pdbx_seq_one_letter_code
_entity_poly.pdbx_strand_id
1 'polypeptide(L)'
;FGETIINLLWYSALPVFVYQTYLFMRPGLYEHERRYYLASVPTSLVLAAIGVLFAYFLILPAIFTYFLTYSKDAATIAFALTDTFDLIVLMMGLFAAVFQIPLFVMLAIMMGLTTRAWLVDKRLYFWGAFLGIAFLFSPDPTGMAPIMVAATMIGLFEGTLLLLRWVGR
;
A
#
# COMPACT_ATOMS: atom_id res chain seq x y z
N PHE A 1 33.77 11.27 -8.19
CA PHE A 1 33.21 11.97 -9.37
C PHE A 1 32.14 11.16 -10.10
N GLY A 2 32.34 9.86 -10.39
CA GLY A 2 31.31 9.01 -11.04
C GLY A 2 30.02 8.84 -10.22
N GLU A 3 30.13 8.53 -8.93
CA GLU A 3 28.99 8.40 -7.99
C GLU A 3 28.10 9.65 -7.94
N THR A 4 28.70 10.84 -7.97
CA THR A 4 27.96 12.11 -7.92
C THR A 4 27.16 12.36 -9.20
N ILE A 5 27.71 12.01 -10.36
CA ILE A 5 27.02 12.12 -11.65
C ILE A 5 25.88 11.11 -11.73
N ILE A 6 26.11 9.88 -11.28
CA ILE A 6 25.07 8.85 -11.19
C ILE A 6 23.93 9.32 -10.28
N ASN A 7 24.23 9.86 -9.10
CA ASN A 7 23.22 10.40 -8.18
C ASN A 7 22.39 11.53 -8.81
N LEU A 8 23.04 12.47 -9.51
CA LEU A 8 22.34 13.55 -10.24
C LEU A 8 21.45 13.03 -11.39
N LEU A 9 21.83 11.92 -12.02
CA LEU A 9 21.01 11.25 -13.02
C LEU A 9 19.76 10.63 -12.38
N TRP A 10 19.84 10.03 -11.19
CA TRP A 10 18.65 9.52 -10.48
C TRP A 10 17.70 10.65 -10.09
N TYR A 11 18.22 11.76 -9.58
CA TYR A 11 17.40 12.92 -9.18
C TYR A 11 16.70 13.60 -10.36
N SER A 12 17.31 13.61 -11.55
CA SER A 12 16.71 14.19 -12.76
C SER A 12 15.87 13.18 -13.56
N ALA A 13 16.18 11.89 -13.48
CA ALA A 13 15.41 10.83 -14.11
C ALA A 13 14.08 10.56 -13.41
N LEU A 14 13.98 10.73 -12.09
CA LEU A 14 12.73 10.56 -11.34
C LEU A 14 11.59 11.47 -11.84
N PRO A 15 11.78 12.80 -11.98
CA PRO A 15 10.78 13.70 -12.58
C PRO A 15 10.40 13.30 -14.01
N VAL A 16 11.38 12.90 -14.82
CA VAL A 16 11.16 12.48 -16.21
C VAL A 16 10.39 11.17 -16.26
N PHE A 17 10.73 10.20 -15.42
CA PHE A 17 10.04 8.91 -15.32
C PHE A 17 8.59 9.10 -14.90
N VAL A 18 8.34 9.88 -13.85
CA VAL A 18 6.98 10.22 -13.41
C VAL A 18 6.20 10.93 -14.52
N TYR A 19 6.84 11.84 -15.25
CA TYR A 19 6.23 12.55 -16.37
C TYR A 19 5.92 11.62 -17.56
N GLN A 20 6.80 10.66 -17.85
CA GLN A 20 6.60 9.67 -18.92
C GLN A 20 5.51 8.64 -18.57
N THR A 21 5.48 8.16 -17.32
CA THR A 21 4.39 7.31 -16.81
C THR A 21 3.04 8.05 -16.92
N TYR A 22 3.01 9.35 -16.58
CA TYR A 22 1.84 10.19 -16.80
C TYR A 22 1.43 10.30 -18.28
N LEU A 23 2.40 10.53 -19.18
CA LEU A 23 2.16 10.62 -20.63
C LEU A 23 1.65 9.31 -21.23
N PHE A 24 2.08 8.17 -20.68
CA PHE A 24 1.62 6.84 -21.08
C PHE A 24 0.20 6.53 -20.59
N MET A 25 -0.19 7.03 -19.42
CA MET A 25 -1.55 6.86 -18.86
C MET A 25 -2.57 7.86 -19.42
N ARG A 26 -2.10 9.02 -19.91
CA ARG A 26 -2.93 10.09 -20.50
C ARG A 26 -3.90 9.67 -21.64
N PRO A 27 -3.58 8.76 -22.58
CA PRO A 27 -4.45 8.47 -23.71
C PRO A 27 -5.61 7.51 -23.40
N GLY A 28 -5.66 6.91 -22.19
CA GLY A 28 -6.72 5.98 -21.78
C GLY A 28 -7.88 6.60 -21.00
N LEU A 29 -7.85 7.92 -20.72
CA LEU A 29 -8.81 8.59 -19.83
C LEU A 29 -9.62 9.65 -20.60
N TYR A 30 -10.94 9.65 -20.42
CA TYR A 30 -11.83 10.67 -20.99
C TYR A 30 -11.48 12.07 -20.44
N GLU A 31 -11.65 13.12 -21.25
CA GLU A 31 -11.21 14.49 -20.89
C GLU A 31 -11.79 15.01 -19.56
N HIS A 32 -13.00 14.55 -19.19
CA HIS A 32 -13.67 14.92 -17.94
C HIS A 32 -13.15 14.13 -16.72
N GLU A 33 -12.53 12.97 -16.92
CA GLU A 33 -11.97 12.11 -15.86
C GLU A 33 -10.50 12.43 -15.57
N ARG A 34 -9.81 12.99 -16.58
CA ARG A 34 -8.39 13.38 -16.50
C ARG A 34 -8.08 14.33 -15.35
N ARG A 35 -9.02 15.20 -14.96
CA ARG A 35 -8.85 16.12 -13.82
C ARG A 35 -8.76 15.39 -12.48
N TYR A 36 -9.58 14.35 -12.28
CA TYR A 36 -9.58 13.57 -11.04
C TYR A 36 -8.32 12.72 -10.93
N TYR A 37 -7.91 12.12 -12.05
CA TYR A 37 -6.65 11.37 -12.13
C TYR A 37 -5.41 12.24 -11.89
N LEU A 38 -5.39 13.45 -12.43
CA LEU A 38 -4.28 14.39 -12.21
C LEU A 38 -4.19 14.85 -10.75
N ALA A 39 -5.32 15.08 -10.10
CA ALA A 39 -5.38 15.44 -8.67
C ALA A 39 -5.02 14.26 -7.74
N SER A 40 -5.15 13.02 -8.21
CA SER A 40 -4.84 11.83 -7.40
C SER A 40 -3.33 11.57 -7.27
N VAL A 41 -2.50 12.05 -8.20
CA VAL A 41 -1.04 11.83 -8.16
C VAL A 41 -0.37 12.35 -6.87
N PRO A 42 -0.52 13.63 -6.47
CA PRO A 42 0.07 14.11 -5.22
C PRO A 42 -0.53 13.40 -3.99
N THR A 43 -1.83 13.06 -4.04
CA THR A 43 -2.50 12.32 -2.97
C THR A 43 -1.93 10.90 -2.83
N SER A 44 -1.64 10.23 -3.95
CA SER A 44 -1.02 8.91 -3.99
C SER A 44 0.36 8.91 -3.35
N LEU A 45 1.18 9.93 -3.64
CA LEU A 45 2.50 10.10 -3.03
C LEU A 45 2.42 10.29 -1.51
N VAL A 46 1.48 11.13 -1.04
CA VAL A 46 1.25 11.34 0.39
C VAL A 46 0.78 10.05 1.06
N LEU A 47 -0.17 9.33 0.47
CA LEU A 47 -0.65 8.05 0.99
C LEU A 47 0.45 6.99 1.02
N ALA A 48 1.28 6.91 -0.02
CA ALA A 48 2.42 5.98 -0.05
C ALA A 48 3.41 6.29 1.07
N ALA A 49 3.75 7.57 1.27
CA ALA A 49 4.62 8.00 2.36
C ALA A 49 4.04 7.64 3.73
N ILE A 50 2.73 7.86 3.94
CA ILE A 50 2.04 7.44 5.17
C ILE A 50 2.11 5.91 5.33
N GLY A 51 1.90 5.14 4.26
CA GLY A 51 2.01 3.69 4.30
C GLY A 51 3.41 3.20 4.69
N VAL A 52 4.45 3.81 4.14
CA VAL A 52 5.84 3.51 4.52
C VAL A 52 6.11 3.83 5.99
N LEU A 53 5.65 4.99 6.47
CA LEU A 53 5.79 5.38 7.88
C LEU A 53 5.01 4.43 8.79
N PHE A 54 3.80 4.03 8.40
CA PHE A 54 2.98 3.08 9.14
C PHE A 54 3.66 1.72 9.26
N ALA A 55 4.27 1.23 8.18
CA ALA A 55 5.04 -0.01 8.19
C ALA A 55 6.22 0.08 9.16
N TYR A 56 6.99 1.16 9.09
CA TYR A 56 8.20 1.36 9.88
C TYR A 56 7.91 1.53 11.39
N PHE A 57 6.91 2.33 11.75
CA PHE A 57 6.65 2.67 13.14
C PHE A 57 5.69 1.73 13.87
N LEU A 58 4.81 1.02 13.16
CA LEU A 58 3.80 0.17 13.80
C LEU A 58 3.99 -1.31 13.45
N ILE A 59 4.05 -1.64 12.16
CA ILE A 59 4.00 -3.03 11.73
C ILE A 59 5.30 -3.78 11.99
N LEU A 60 6.43 -3.23 11.55
CA LEU A 60 7.73 -3.88 11.74
C LEU A 60 8.06 -4.11 13.22
N PRO A 61 7.88 -3.12 14.13
CA PRO A 61 8.06 -3.35 15.57
C PRO A 61 7.14 -4.45 16.10
N ALA A 62 5.88 -4.51 15.67
CA ALA A 62 4.95 -5.56 16.08
C ALA A 62 5.40 -6.95 15.61
N ILE A 63 5.81 -7.09 14.34
CA ILE A 63 6.33 -8.35 13.79
C ILE A 63 7.58 -8.80 14.53
N PHE A 64 8.58 -7.92 14.71
CA PHE A 64 9.82 -8.30 15.38
C PHE A 64 9.62 -8.65 16.85
N THR A 65 8.76 -7.91 17.55
CA THR A 65 8.39 -8.23 18.94
C THR A 65 7.71 -9.59 19.02
N TYR A 66 6.82 -9.88 18.07
CA TYR A 66 6.16 -11.17 17.99
C TYR A 66 7.14 -12.31 17.70
N PHE A 67 8.04 -12.16 16.73
CA PHE A 67 9.09 -13.16 16.46
C PHE A 67 9.96 -13.45 17.67
N LEU A 68 10.45 -12.40 18.35
CA LEU A 68 11.24 -12.55 19.57
C LEU A 68 10.50 -13.30 20.68
N THR A 69 9.20 -13.07 20.81
CA THR A 69 8.38 -13.71 21.84
C THR A 69 8.04 -15.16 21.47
N TYR A 70 7.66 -15.40 20.21
CA TYR A 70 7.24 -16.70 19.71
C TYR A 70 8.37 -17.74 19.73
N SER A 71 9.59 -17.35 19.38
CA SER A 71 10.71 -18.30 19.32
C SER A 71 11.48 -18.43 20.62
N LYS A 72 11.20 -17.60 21.64
CA LYS A 72 11.95 -17.56 22.91
C LYS A 72 12.12 -18.94 23.56
N ASP A 73 11.08 -19.77 23.46
CA ASP A 73 11.05 -21.11 24.07
C ASP A 73 11.45 -22.23 23.07
N ALA A 74 11.56 -21.91 21.78
CA ALA A 74 11.84 -22.89 20.71
C ALA A 74 13.30 -22.87 20.24
N ALA A 75 13.91 -21.69 20.10
CA ALA A 75 15.29 -21.52 19.65
C ALA A 75 15.80 -20.10 19.87
N THR A 76 17.12 -19.95 20.01
CA THR A 76 17.76 -18.63 19.89
C THR A 76 17.64 -18.14 18.44
N ILE A 77 16.84 -17.10 18.20
CA ILE A 77 16.76 -16.47 16.87
C ILE A 77 18.07 -15.74 16.60
N ALA A 78 18.73 -16.09 15.49
CA ALA A 78 19.72 -15.25 14.86
C ALA A 78 19.09 -14.60 13.62
N PHE A 79 18.86 -13.29 13.67
CA PHE A 79 18.41 -12.54 12.51
C PHE A 79 19.57 -12.38 11.54
N ALA A 80 19.47 -12.99 10.36
CA ALA A 80 20.40 -12.72 9.27
C ALA A 80 20.17 -11.29 8.77
N LEU A 81 21.25 -10.52 8.63
CA LEU A 81 21.18 -9.11 8.27
C LEU A 81 20.45 -8.90 6.94
N THR A 82 20.85 -9.67 5.92
CA THR A 82 20.26 -9.63 4.57
C THR A 82 18.75 -9.90 4.61
N ASP A 83 18.33 -11.03 5.19
CA ASP A 83 16.92 -11.42 5.25
C ASP A 83 16.07 -10.39 6.02
N THR A 84 16.64 -9.80 7.07
CA THR A 84 15.97 -8.78 7.86
C THR A 84 15.79 -7.49 7.07
N PHE A 85 16.83 -7.04 6.35
CA PHE A 85 16.73 -5.88 5.46
C PHE A 85 15.74 -6.11 4.32
N ASP A 86 15.77 -7.30 3.70
CA ASP A 86 14.85 -7.66 2.63
C ASP A 86 13.40 -7.67 3.13
N LEU A 87 13.14 -8.19 4.33
CA LEU A 87 11.83 -8.13 4.98
C LEU A 87 11.39 -6.68 5.23
N ILE A 88 12.27 -5.82 5.74
CA ILE A 88 11.97 -4.41 6.00
C ILE A 88 11.59 -3.70 4.70
N VAL A 89 12.40 -3.85 3.65
CA VAL A 89 12.17 -3.22 2.33
C VAL A 89 10.88 -3.75 1.70
N LEU A 90 10.65 -5.07 1.74
CA LEU A 90 9.43 -5.69 1.25
C LEU A 90 8.20 -5.15 1.96
N MET A 91 8.22 -5.07 3.30
CA MET A 91 7.10 -4.56 4.09
C MET A 91 6.84 -3.08 3.83
N MET A 92 7.88 -2.25 3.74
CA MET A 92 7.72 -0.84 3.39
C MET A 92 7.06 -0.67 2.02
N GLY A 93 7.50 -1.43 1.01
CA GLY A 93 6.90 -1.43 -0.32
C GLY A 93 5.46 -1.93 -0.34
N LEU A 94 5.19 -3.03 0.37
CA LEU A 94 3.86 -3.63 0.46
C LEU A 94 2.85 -2.66 1.12
N PHE A 95 3.23 -2.00 2.21
CA PHE A 95 2.34 -1.03 2.86
C PHE A 95 2.18 0.27 2.07
N ALA A 96 3.20 0.71 1.33
CA ALA A 96 3.04 1.82 0.38
C ALA A 96 1.95 1.51 -0.66
N ALA A 97 1.87 0.26 -1.13
CA ALA A 97 0.84 -0.22 -2.05
C ALA A 97 -0.53 -0.40 -1.37
N VAL A 98 -0.57 -1.00 -0.17
CA VAL A 98 -1.82 -1.18 0.61
C VAL A 98 -2.49 0.16 0.91
N PHE A 99 -1.72 1.21 1.21
CA PHE A 99 -2.26 2.55 1.44
C PHE A 99 -2.83 3.23 0.20
N GLN A 100 -2.70 2.64 -1.00
CA GLN A 100 -3.41 3.11 -2.19
C GLN A 100 -4.87 2.63 -2.26
N ILE A 101 -5.29 1.66 -1.44
CA ILE A 101 -6.67 1.14 -1.43
C ILE A 101 -7.72 2.26 -1.32
N PRO A 102 -7.62 3.23 -0.38
CA PRO A 102 -8.57 4.34 -0.29
C PRO A 102 -8.67 5.15 -1.58
N LEU A 103 -7.53 5.42 -2.22
CA LEU A 103 -7.47 6.20 -3.45
C LEU A 103 -8.17 5.45 -4.59
N PHE A 104 -7.90 4.15 -4.75
CA PHE A 104 -8.54 3.33 -5.76
C PHE A 104 -10.06 3.23 -5.57
N VAL A 105 -10.51 3.04 -4.34
CA VAL A 105 -11.95 3.01 -4.02
C VAL A 105 -12.62 4.35 -4.36
N MET A 106 -12.00 5.47 -3.97
CA MET A 106 -12.52 6.80 -4.27
C MET A 106 -12.58 7.05 -5.78
N LEU A 107 -11.50 6.76 -6.51
CA LEU A 107 -11.46 6.94 -7.96
C LEU A 107 -12.49 6.04 -8.67
N ALA A 108 -12.64 4.78 -8.25
CA ALA A 108 -13.63 3.88 -8.84
C ALA A 108 -15.06 4.40 -8.70
N ILE A 109 -15.39 5.04 -7.57
CA ILE A 109 -16.70 5.65 -7.36
C ILE A 109 -16.84 6.94 -8.18
N MET A 110 -15.81 7.80 -8.18
CA MET A 110 -15.83 9.08 -8.89
C MET A 110 -15.92 8.93 -10.41
N MET A 111 -15.32 7.86 -10.96
CA MET A 111 -15.41 7.50 -12.38
C MET A 111 -16.67 6.70 -12.71
N GLY A 112 -17.56 6.45 -11.73
CA GLY A 112 -18.79 5.69 -11.95
C GLY A 112 -18.60 4.19 -12.23
N LEU A 113 -17.39 3.64 -12.00
CA LEU A 113 -17.10 2.21 -12.17
C LEU A 113 -17.82 1.34 -11.12
N THR A 114 -18.07 1.91 -9.95
CA THR A 114 -18.79 1.24 -8.87
C THR A 114 -19.55 2.25 -8.01
N THR A 115 -20.42 1.75 -7.13
CA THR A 115 -21.13 2.58 -6.15
C THR A 115 -20.77 2.15 -4.74
N ARG A 116 -20.88 3.08 -3.79
CA ARG A 116 -20.71 2.77 -2.36
C ARG A 116 -21.63 1.61 -1.92
N ALA A 117 -22.89 1.63 -2.36
CA ALA A 117 -23.86 0.60 -2.01
C ALA A 117 -23.41 -0.79 -2.52
N TRP A 118 -22.89 -0.85 -3.75
CA TRP A 118 -22.35 -2.08 -4.32
C TRP A 118 -21.12 -2.60 -3.55
N LEU A 119 -20.18 -1.72 -3.20
CA LEU A 119 -19.00 -2.09 -2.41
C LEU A 119 -19.36 -2.61 -1.01
N VAL A 120 -20.38 -2.01 -0.37
CA VAL A 120 -20.89 -2.45 0.94
C VAL A 120 -21.55 -3.83 0.83
N ASP A 121 -22.38 -4.06 -0.21
CA ASP A 121 -23.00 -5.37 -0.45
C ASP A 121 -21.94 -6.47 -0.68
N LYS A 122 -20.83 -6.11 -1.34
CA LYS A 122 -19.74 -7.04 -1.65
C LYS A 122 -18.58 -7.06 -0.66
N ARG A 123 -18.71 -6.43 0.52
CA ARG A 123 -17.61 -6.31 1.51
C ARG A 123 -16.93 -7.64 1.85
N LEU A 124 -17.69 -8.72 1.96
CA LEU A 124 -17.15 -10.04 2.30
C LEU A 124 -16.22 -10.59 1.21
N TYR A 125 -16.50 -10.30 -0.07
CA TYR A 125 -15.62 -10.68 -1.16
C TYR A 125 -14.31 -9.90 -1.12
N PHE A 126 -14.36 -8.59 -0.82
CA PHE A 126 -13.16 -7.78 -0.64
C PHE A 126 -12.34 -8.24 0.55
N TRP A 127 -12.96 -8.54 1.70
CA TRP A 127 -12.25 -9.06 2.86
C TRP A 127 -11.57 -10.41 2.57
N GLY A 128 -12.27 -11.32 1.88
CA GLY A 128 -11.70 -12.58 1.44
C GLY A 128 -10.52 -12.39 0.48
N ALA A 129 -10.63 -11.46 -0.48
CA ALA A 129 -9.55 -11.12 -1.39
C ALA A 129 -8.35 -10.51 -0.66
N PHE A 130 -8.56 -9.59 0.29
CA PHE A 130 -7.49 -8.99 1.08
C PHE A 130 -6.78 -10.02 1.95
N LEU A 131 -7.52 -10.94 2.56
CA LEU A 131 -6.93 -12.06 3.31
C LEU A 131 -6.09 -12.94 2.38
N GLY A 132 -6.63 -13.35 1.22
CA GLY A 132 -5.90 -14.15 0.25
C GLY A 132 -4.60 -13.48 -0.24
N ILE A 133 -4.67 -12.19 -0.58
CA ILE A 133 -3.51 -11.38 -0.98
C ILE A 133 -2.49 -11.31 0.16
N ALA A 134 -2.93 -11.02 1.38
CA ALA A 134 -2.02 -10.86 2.50
C ALA A 134 -1.22 -12.15 2.76
N PHE A 135 -1.88 -13.31 2.76
CA PHE A 135 -1.23 -14.62 2.94
C PHE A 135 -0.34 -15.04 1.77
N LEU A 136 -0.62 -14.57 0.55
CA LEU A 136 0.19 -14.88 -0.63
C LEU A 136 1.47 -14.03 -0.70
N PHE A 137 1.41 -12.77 -0.26
CA PHE A 137 2.52 -11.82 -0.39
C PHE A 137 3.32 -11.58 0.88
N SER A 138 2.85 -12.02 2.06
CA SER A 138 3.60 -11.87 3.31
C SER A 138 4.38 -13.14 3.62
N PRO A 139 5.72 -13.15 3.46
CA PRO A 139 6.54 -14.30 3.80
C PRO A 139 6.69 -14.38 5.33
N ASP A 140 5.73 -15.02 5.99
CA ASP A 140 5.76 -15.23 7.43
C ASP A 140 5.22 -16.63 7.79
N PRO A 141 6.06 -17.50 8.38
CA PRO A 141 5.65 -18.86 8.75
C PRO A 141 4.68 -18.90 9.94
N THR A 142 4.54 -17.80 10.69
CA THR A 142 3.68 -17.72 11.88
C THR A 142 2.26 -17.28 11.56
N GLY A 143 2.04 -16.66 10.40
CA GLY A 143 0.76 -16.10 9.99
C GLY A 143 0.41 -14.75 10.64
N MET A 144 1.25 -14.19 11.52
CA MET A 144 0.95 -12.95 12.21
C MET A 144 1.03 -11.73 11.27
N ALA A 145 2.09 -11.65 10.45
CA ALA A 145 2.26 -10.59 9.46
C ALA A 145 1.11 -10.52 8.44
N PRO A 146 0.69 -11.63 7.76
CA PRO A 146 -0.44 -11.56 6.83
C PRO A 146 -1.75 -11.18 7.52
N ILE A 147 -1.98 -11.56 8.78
CA ILE A 147 -3.17 -11.12 9.52
C ILE A 147 -3.15 -9.61 9.75
N MET A 148 -2.01 -9.03 10.16
CA MET A 148 -1.89 -7.59 10.36
C MET A 148 -2.04 -6.81 9.03
N VAL A 149 -1.48 -7.33 7.94
CA VAL A 149 -1.64 -6.77 6.60
C VAL A 149 -3.12 -6.79 6.19
N ALA A 150 -3.79 -7.94 6.28
CA ALA A 150 -5.21 -8.07 5.94
C ALA A 150 -6.08 -7.15 6.79
N ALA A 151 -5.82 -7.06 8.10
CA ALA A 151 -6.52 -6.16 9.01
C ALA A 151 -6.34 -4.68 8.59
N THR A 152 -5.13 -4.29 8.18
CA THR A 152 -4.87 -2.94 7.67
C THR A 152 -5.64 -2.68 6.37
N MET A 153 -5.60 -3.61 5.41
CA MET A 153 -6.34 -3.49 4.15
C MET A 153 -7.85 -3.33 4.36
N ILE A 154 -8.43 -4.18 5.23
CA ILE A 154 -9.85 -4.11 5.60
C ILE A 154 -10.15 -2.78 6.30
N GLY A 155 -9.31 -2.36 7.25
CA GLY A 155 -9.47 -1.09 7.95
C GLY A 155 -9.46 0.12 7.02
N LEU A 156 -8.55 0.15 6.05
CA LEU A 156 -8.49 1.19 5.03
C LEU A 156 -9.72 1.19 4.12
N PHE A 157 -10.17 0.01 3.68
CA PHE A 157 -11.37 -0.13 2.86
C PHE A 157 -12.63 0.33 3.58
N GLU A 158 -12.88 -0.18 4.78
CA GLU A 158 -14.04 0.20 5.60
C GLU A 158 -13.98 1.67 6.03
N GLY A 159 -12.80 2.17 6.39
CA GLY A 159 -12.57 3.58 6.70
C GLY A 159 -12.94 4.48 5.52
N THR A 160 -12.59 4.06 4.30
CA THR A 160 -12.96 4.79 3.07
C THR A 160 -14.47 4.76 2.84
N LEU A 161 -15.12 3.61 2.98
CA LEU A 161 -16.59 3.49 2.87
C LEU A 161 -17.33 4.30 3.94
N LEU A 162 -16.74 4.46 5.12
CA LEU A 162 -17.26 5.29 6.20
C LEU A 162 -17.12 6.76 5.86
N LEU A 163 -15.93 7.24 5.45
CA LEU A 163 -15.73 8.64 5.05
C LEU A 163 -16.68 9.05 3.92
N LEU A 164 -16.87 8.19 2.92
CA LEU A 164 -17.79 8.43 1.81
C LEU A 164 -19.27 8.47 2.24
N ARG A 165 -19.63 7.94 3.41
CA ARG A 165 -20.98 8.10 3.96
C ARG A 165 -21.26 9.56 4.33
N TRP A 166 -20.25 10.27 4.82
CA TRP A 166 -20.38 11.65 5.30
C TRP A 166 -20.21 12.66 4.17
N VAL A 167 -19.51 12.26 3.11
CA VAL A 167 -19.31 13.06 1.89
C VAL A 167 -20.49 12.90 0.90
N GLY A 168 -21.33 11.87 1.07
CA GLY A 168 -22.38 11.51 0.11
C GLY A 168 -23.70 12.29 0.23
N ARG A 169 -23.93 13.16 -0.76
CA ARG A 169 -25.13 13.08 -1.58
C ARG A 169 -25.13 11.78 -2.38
#